data_AF-A0A7Y5IYQ4-F1
#
_entry.id   AF-A0A7Y5IYQ4-F1
#
_cell.length_a   1.000
_cell.length_b   1.000
_cell.length_c   1.000
_cell.angle_alpha   90.00
_cell.angle_beta   90.00
_cell.angle_gamma   90.00
#
_symmetry.space_group_name_H-M   'P 1'
#
loop_
_entity.id
_entity.type
_entity.pdbx_description
1 polymer ?
#
loop_
_entity_poly.entity_id
_entity_poly.type
_entity_poly.pdbx_seq_one_letter_code
_entity_poly.pdbx_strand_id
1 'polypeptide(L)' 'MTNIKVYDEVAEFLAQAAPEQIMAYRPSASTQARYDALVWKKKEGKINPEEASELEHYNMIEHIFRLAKIRASMEAGK' A
#
# COMPACT_ATOMS: atom_id res chain seq x y z
N MET A 1 2.58 19.07 -15.92
CA MET A 1 3.81 18.48 -15.34
C MET A 1 3.40 17.28 -14.54
N THR A 2 3.40 16.10 -15.16
CA THR A 2 3.14 14.83 -14.47
C THR A 2 4.30 14.61 -13.50
N ASN A 3 4.08 15.01 -12.26
CA ASN A 3 4.95 14.63 -11.15
C ASN A 3 4.81 13.10 -11.05
N ILE A 4 5.69 12.37 -11.74
CA ILE A 4 5.88 10.94 -11.50
C ILE A 4 6.32 10.91 -10.04
N LYS A 5 5.37 10.61 -9.15
CA LYS A 5 5.66 10.56 -7.73
C LYS A 5 6.56 9.36 -7.53
N VAL A 6 7.53 9.42 -6.61
CA VAL A 6 8.41 8.28 -6.28
C VAL A 6 7.64 6.96 -6.10
N TYR A 7 6.39 7.02 -5.65
CA TYR A 7 5.46 5.88 -5.55
C TYR A 7 5.15 5.18 -6.87
N ASP A 8 5.06 5.92 -7.98
CA ASP A 8 4.82 5.38 -9.32
C ASP A 8 6.03 4.57 -9.82
N GLU A 9 7.25 5.08 -9.62
CA GLU A 9 8.48 4.39 -9.99
C GLU A 9 8.64 3.07 -9.21
N VAL A 10 8.41 3.12 -7.89
CA VAL A 10 8.46 1.92 -7.04
C VAL A 10 7.37 0.92 -7.44
N ALA A 11 6.16 1.39 -7.70
CA ALA A 11 5.06 0.54 -8.12
C ALA A 11 5.34 -0.16 -9.46
N GLU A 12 5.93 0.55 -10.41
CA GLU A 12 6.31 0.01 -11.71
C GLU A 12 7.46 -1.01 -11.60
N PHE A 13 8.48 -0.69 -10.81
CA PHE A 13 9.57 -1.63 -10.52
C PHE A 13 9.06 -2.95 -9.92
N LEU A 14 8.18 -2.88 -8.92
CA LEU A 14 7.58 -4.07 -8.30
C LEU A 14 6.73 -4.88 -9.30
N ALA A 15 5.91 -4.19 -10.11
CA ALA A 15 5.05 -4.84 -11.09
C ALA A 15 5.83 -5.60 -12.17
N GLN A 16 6.96 -5.04 -12.63
CA GLN A 16 7.83 -5.68 -13.63
C GLN A 16 8.65 -6.82 -13.03
N ALA A 17 9.10 -6.69 -11.78
CA ALA A 17 9.96 -7.68 -11.14
C ALA A 17 9.24 -9.00 -10.82
N ALA A 18 7.97 -8.96 -10.40
CA ALA A 18 7.23 -10.15 -9.98
C ALA A 18 5.69 -9.99 -10.07
N PRO A 19 5.10 -9.87 -11.28
CA PRO A 19 3.69 -9.50 -11.45
C PRO A 19 2.71 -10.45 -10.73
N GLU A 20 2.92 -11.77 -10.83
CA GLU A 20 2.06 -12.75 -10.16
C GLU A 20 2.13 -12.67 -8.63
N GLN A 21 3.34 -12.50 -8.08
CA GLN A 21 3.54 -12.37 -6.63
C GLN A 21 2.94 -11.08 -6.09
N ILE A 22 3.06 -9.97 -6.82
CA ILE A 22 2.44 -8.69 -6.47
C ILE A 22 0.91 -8.81 -6.48
N MET A 23 0.33 -9.51 -7.46
CA MET A 23 -1.12 -9.77 -7.50
C MET A 23 -1.58 -10.65 -6.33
N ALA A 24 -0.80 -11.67 -5.97
CA ALA A 24 -1.08 -12.57 -4.85
C ALA A 24 -0.87 -11.92 -3.47
N TYR A 25 0.01 -10.91 -3.36
CA TYR A 25 0.38 -10.32 -2.08
C TYR A 25 -0.83 -9.78 -1.30
N ARG A 26 -0.91 -10.17 -0.04
CA ARG A 26 -1.85 -9.65 0.96
C ARG A 26 -1.07 -9.38 2.25
N PRO A 27 -1.38 -8.29 2.97
CA PRO A 27 -0.87 -8.07 4.32
C PRO A 27 -1.19 -9.27 5.22
N SER A 28 -0.34 -9.51 6.22
CA SER A 28 -0.62 -10.54 7.22
C SER A 28 -1.85 -10.17 8.06
N ALA A 29 -2.46 -11.16 8.72
CA ALA A 29 -3.59 -10.93 9.61
C ALA A 29 -3.25 -9.97 10.76
N SER A 30 -2.03 -10.02 11.30
CA SER A 30 -1.57 -9.11 12.34
C SER A 30 -1.43 -7.67 11.84
N THR A 31 -0.89 -7.49 10.63
CA THR A 31 -0.82 -6.18 9.98
C THR A 31 -2.21 -5.60 9.72
N GLN A 32 -3.14 -6.39 9.20
CA GLN A 32 -4.52 -5.96 8.96
C GLN A 32 -5.21 -5.55 10.27
N ALA A 33 -5.08 -6.37 11.32
CA ALA A 33 -5.67 -6.06 12.63
C ALA A 33 -5.10 -4.78 13.25
N ARG A 34 -3.79 -4.52 13.10
CA ARG A 34 -3.17 -3.28 13.57
C ARG A 34 -3.69 -2.07 12.79
N TYR A 35 -3.77 -2.17 11.46
CA TYR A 35 -4.34 -1.12 10.62
C TYR A 35 -5.79 -0.78 11.04
N ASP A 36 -6.64 -1.80 11.19
CA ASP A 36 -8.05 -1.61 11.56
C ASP A 36 -8.19 -0.94 12.92
N ALA A 37 -7.35 -1.31 13.90
CA ALA A 37 -7.31 -0.68 15.20
C ALA A 37 -6.91 0.80 15.13
N LEU A 38 -5.92 1.15 14.31
CA LEU A 38 -5.49 2.54 14.10
C LEU A 38 -6.56 3.38 13.39
N VAL A 39 -7.20 2.82 12.37
CA VAL A 39 -8.34 3.46 11.69
C VAL A 39 -9.47 3.71 12.70
N TRP A 40 -9.73 2.75 13.58
CA TRP A 40 -10.77 2.92 14.59
C TRP A 40 -10.42 4.03 15.60
N LYS A 41 -9.19 4.03 16.13
CA LYS A 41 -8.70 5.10 17.01
C LYS A 41 -8.76 6.48 16.36
N LYS A 42 -8.41 6.60 15.07
CA LYS A 42 -8.49 7.87 14.32
C LYS A 42 -9.93 8.37 14.24
N LYS A 43 -10.89 7.48 13.97
CA LYS A 43 -12.33 7.81 13.95
C LYS A 43 -12.87 8.23 15.31
N GLU A 44 -12.39 7.65 16.40
CA GLU A 44 -12.76 8.04 17.77
C GLU A 44 -12.04 9.31 18.27
N GLY A 45 -11.08 9.86 17.50
CA GLY A 45 -10.24 10.97 17.95
C GLY A 45 -9.26 10.60 19.06
N LYS A 46 -8.97 9.31 19.26
CA LYS A 46 -8.08 8.77 20.31
C LYS A 46 -6.70 8.34 19.78
N ILE A 47 -6.39 8.67 18.54
CA ILE A 47 -5.10 8.34 17.93
C ILE A 47 -4.02 9.30 18.42
N ASN A 48 -2.89 8.78 18.89
CA ASN A 48 -1.74 9.62 19.26
C ASN A 48 -0.87 9.96 18.02
N PRO A 49 0.10 10.89 18.12
CA PRO A 49 0.94 11.29 17.00
C PRO A 49 1.74 10.14 16.37
N GLU A 50 2.26 9.22 17.18
CA GLU A 50 3.04 8.07 16.71
C GLU A 50 2.16 7.10 15.92
N GLU A 51 0.95 6.83 16.41
CA GLU A 51 -0.06 6.00 15.77
C GLU A 51 -0.58 6.63 14.48
N ALA A 52 -0.73 7.96 14.45
CA ALA A 52 -1.09 8.69 13.25
C ALA A 52 -0.01 8.53 12.18
N SER A 53 1.26 8.69 12.56
CA SER A 53 2.41 8.46 11.66
C SER A 53 2.45 7.01 11.15
N GLU A 54 2.22 6.03 12.01
CA GLU A 54 2.11 4.62 11.63
C GLU A 54 0.98 4.40 10.60
N LEU A 55 -0.18 5.01 10.81
CA LEU A 55 -1.31 4.91 9.88
C LEU A 55 -1.01 5.57 8.52
N GLU A 56 -0.30 6.69 8.51
CA GLU A 56 0.14 7.31 7.25
C GLU A 56 1.12 6.41 6.48
N HIS A 57 2.03 5.70 7.18
CA HIS A 57 2.89 4.71 6.54
C HIS A 57 2.10 3.54 5.93
N TYR A 58 1.08 3.02 6.63
CA TYR A 58 0.20 2.00 6.05
C TYR A 58 -0.48 2.49 4.78
N ASN A 59 -1.03 3.70 4.79
CA ASN A 59 -1.70 4.28 3.62
C ASN A 59 -0.73 4.48 2.45
N MET A 60 0.50 4.91 2.72
CA MET A 60 1.53 5.07 1.71
C MET A 60 1.89 3.72 1.05
N ILE A 61 2.13 2.68 1.85
CA ILE A 61 2.45 1.34 1.33
C ILE A 61 1.26 0.75 0.56
N GLU A 62 0.04 0.90 1.08
CA GLU A 62 -1.17 0.46 0.39
C GLU A 62 -1.30 1.13 -0.99
N HIS A 63 -1.06 2.43 -1.07
CA HIS A 63 -1.10 3.17 -2.33
C HIS A 63 -0.09 2.62 -3.36
N ILE A 64 1.15 2.36 -2.93
CA ILE A 64 2.18 1.76 -3.79
C ILE A 64 1.72 0.38 -4.29
N PHE A 65 1.25 -0.50 -3.39
CA PHE A 65 0.80 -1.83 -3.77
C PHE A 65 -0.42 -1.82 -4.67
N ARG A 66 -1.34 -0.87 -4.49
CA ARG A 66 -2.49 -0.69 -5.37
C ARG A 66 -2.04 -0.33 -6.78
N LEU A 67 -1.13 0.63 -6.90
CA LEU A 67 -0.52 1.04 -8.16
C LEU A 67 0.27 -0.10 -8.82
N ALA A 68 1.01 -0.88 -8.02
CA ALA A 68 1.78 -2.02 -8.50
C ALA A 68 0.86 -3.13 -9.02
N LYS A 69 -0.26 -3.41 -8.33
CA LYS A 69 -1.26 -4.39 -8.79
C LYS A 69 -1.93 -4.00 -10.10
N ILE A 70 -2.30 -2.73 -10.24
CA ILE A 70 -2.85 -2.21 -11.50
C ILE A 70 -1.85 -2.47 -12.65
N ARG A 71 -0.58 -2.11 -12.46
CA ARG A 71 0.48 -2.32 -13.47
C ARG A 71 0.75 -3.80 -13.73
N ALA A 72 0.86 -4.62 -12.68
CA ALA A 72 1.09 -6.06 -12.80
C ALA A 72 -0.02 -6.77 -13.58
N SER A 73 -1.28 -6.33 -13.42
CA SER A 73 -2.40 -6.89 -14.20
C SER A 73 -2.29 -6.64 -15.71
N MET A 74 -1.57 -5.60 -16.12
CA MET A 74 -1.30 -5.30 -17.54
C MET A 74 -0.13 -6.11 -18.10
N GLU A 75 0.81 -6.55 -17.25
CA GLU A 75 1.95 -7.39 -17.65
C GLU A 75 1.62 -8.89 -17.66
N ALA A 76 0.78 -9.36 -16.73
CA ALA A 76 0.38 -10.78 -16.66
C ALA A 76 -0.53 -11.25 -17.81
N GLY A 77 -0.94 -10.33 -18.69
CA GLY A 77 -1.71 -10.62 -19.91
C GLY A 77 -0.88 -10.70 -21.20
N LYS A 78 0.46 -10.54 -21.12
CA LYS A 78 1.41 -10.74 -22.22
C LYS A 78 2.01 -12.15 -22.17
#